data_AF-A0A9W8ZRG1-F1
#
_entry.id   AF-A0A9W8ZRG1-F1
#
_cell.length_a   1.000
_cell.length_b   1.000
_cell.length_c   1.000
_cell.angle_alpha   90.00
_cell.angle_beta   90.00
_cell.angle_gamma   90.00
#
_symmetry.space_group_name_H-M   'P 1'
#
loop_
_entity.id
_entity.type
_entity.pdbx_description
1 polymer ?
#
loop_
_entity_poly.entity_id
_entity_poly.type
_entity_poly.pdbx_seq_one_letter_code
_entity_poly.pdbx_strand_id
1 'polypeptide(L)'
;IYFCRECYNSLRRVSMPRLALNNYLYRGELIEGIEDITWVEEMACAIYHTSAHVARIYGSSNAGDSLQLHGNVCAHALDICSVAKKLPWSPADLNDLISIVFVSKAKLKHDDLRKLKPYFVRRSVIRMLLSDLCHRNRLYTGLYTVDNSMLELYPDNDLLPGLQERIVYD
;
A
#
# COMPACT_ATOMS: atom_id res chain seq x y z
N ILE A 1 2.34 -27.72 17.84
CA ILE A 1 1.88 -26.35 17.50
C ILE A 1 1.95 -25.53 18.78
N TYR A 2 2.73 -24.45 18.79
CA TYR A 2 2.86 -23.57 19.96
C TYR A 2 2.13 -22.26 19.66
N PHE A 3 1.19 -21.88 20.54
CA PHE A 3 0.47 -20.61 20.45
C PHE A 3 1.00 -19.64 21.51
N CYS A 4 1.06 -18.34 21.20
CA CYS A 4 1.23 -17.34 22.25
C CYS A 4 0.02 -17.33 23.19
N ARG A 5 0.17 -16.76 24.39
CA ARG A 5 -0.88 -16.74 25.42
C ARG A 5 -2.18 -16.08 24.93
N GLU A 6 -2.08 -15.03 24.12
CA GLU A 6 -3.24 -14.30 23.57
C GLU A 6 -4.02 -15.13 22.55
N CYS A 7 -3.32 -15.76 21.60
CA CYS A 7 -3.94 -16.66 20.63
C CYS A 7 -4.58 -17.86 21.32
N TYR A 8 -3.88 -18.46 22.29
CA TYR A 8 -4.41 -19.57 23.07
C TYR A 8 -5.69 -19.20 23.81
N ASN A 9 -5.70 -18.04 24.50
CA ASN A 9 -6.88 -17.56 25.22
C ASN A 9 -8.08 -17.30 24.30
N SER A 10 -7.83 -16.74 23.10
CA SER A 10 -8.86 -16.48 22.10
C SER A 10 -9.47 -17.78 21.59
N LEU A 11 -8.62 -18.74 21.19
CA LEU A 11 -9.04 -20.04 20.68
C LEU A 11 -9.79 -20.85 21.75
N ARG A 12 -9.35 -20.80 23.01
CA ARG A 12 -10.04 -21.45 24.13
C ARG A 12 -11.47 -20.92 24.34
N ARG A 13 -11.73 -19.67 23.96
CA ARG A 13 -13.05 -19.03 24.00
C ARG A 13 -13.85 -19.20 22.69
N VAL A 14 -13.38 -20.05 21.77
CA VAL A 14 -13.98 -20.25 20.44
C VAL A 14 -14.07 -18.92 19.66
N SER A 15 -13.06 -18.06 19.84
CA SER A 15 -12.95 -16.76 19.17
C SER A 15 -11.70 -16.71 18.31
N MET A 16 -11.78 -16.03 17.16
CA MET A 16 -10.63 -15.87 16.26
C MET A 16 -9.59 -14.95 16.94
N PRO A 17 -8.30 -15.36 17.04
CA PRO A 17 -7.27 -14.46 17.53
C PRO A 17 -7.23 -13.18 16.71
N ARG A 18 -7.11 -12.05 17.39
CA ARG A 18 -7.17 -10.71 16.76
C ARG A 18 -6.21 -10.58 15.57
N LEU A 19 -5.01 -11.15 15.67
CA LEU A 19 -3.95 -11.07 14.66
C LEU A 19 -3.82 -12.34 13.80
N ALA A 20 -4.80 -13.25 13.83
CA ALA A 20 -4.79 -14.38 12.92
C ALA A 20 -4.99 -13.89 11.47
N LEU A 21 -4.27 -14.47 10.52
CA LEU A 21 -4.47 -14.20 9.09
C LEU A 21 -5.93 -14.41 8.67
N ASN A 22 -6.56 -15.45 9.22
CA ASN A 22 -7.98 -15.77 8.99
C ASN A 22 -8.96 -14.83 9.73
N ASN A 23 -8.47 -13.76 10.38
CA ASN A 23 -9.29 -12.71 10.99
C ASN A 23 -9.44 -11.50 10.05
N TYR A 24 -9.70 -11.75 8.76
CA TYR A 24 -9.78 -10.73 7.70
C TYR A 24 -8.48 -9.94 7.47
N LEU A 25 -7.36 -10.41 8.02
CA LEU A 25 -6.02 -9.83 7.81
C LEU A 25 -5.32 -10.43 6.58
N TYR A 26 -5.94 -11.40 5.93
CA TYR A 26 -5.53 -11.94 4.64
C TYR A 26 -6.42 -11.39 3.53
N ARG A 27 -5.80 -10.73 2.55
CA ARG A 27 -6.51 -10.15 1.40
C ARG A 27 -7.18 -11.20 0.51
N GLY A 28 -6.61 -12.41 0.45
CA GLY A 28 -7.01 -13.41 -0.54
C GLY A 28 -6.29 -13.24 -1.87
N GLU A 29 -6.79 -13.92 -2.88
CA GLU A 29 -6.29 -13.83 -4.26
C GLU A 29 -6.75 -12.52 -4.92
N LEU A 30 -5.88 -11.97 -5.77
CA LEU A 30 -6.24 -10.83 -6.62
C LEU A 30 -7.27 -11.26 -7.66
N ILE A 31 -8.06 -10.29 -8.13
CA ILE A 31 -9.06 -10.51 -9.18
C ILE A 31 -8.32 -10.72 -10.50
N GLU A 32 -8.90 -11.53 -11.38
CA GLU A 32 -8.43 -11.68 -12.75
C GLU A 32 -8.36 -10.31 -13.45
N GLY A 33 -7.22 -10.01 -14.08
CA GLY A 33 -6.96 -8.77 -14.81
C GLY A 33 -6.29 -7.64 -14.04
N ILE A 34 -5.97 -7.82 -12.74
CA ILE A 34 -5.14 -6.90 -11.93
C ILE A 34 -4.02 -7.61 -11.19
N GLU A 35 -3.49 -8.70 -11.76
CA GLU A 35 -2.39 -9.45 -11.19
C GLU A 35 -1.09 -8.61 -11.12
N ASP A 36 -0.99 -7.59 -11.98
CA ASP A 36 0.13 -6.65 -12.05
C ASP A 36 -0.09 -5.37 -11.24
N ILE A 37 -1.02 -5.40 -10.27
CA ILE A 37 -1.32 -4.25 -9.41
C ILE A 37 -0.06 -3.73 -8.70
N THR A 38 0.10 -2.41 -8.67
CA THR A 38 1.20 -1.77 -7.95
C THR A 38 0.89 -1.64 -6.47
N TRP A 39 1.91 -1.60 -5.64
CA TRP A 39 1.72 -1.42 -4.20
C TRP A 39 1.06 -0.07 -3.86
N VAL A 40 1.24 0.97 -4.70
CA VAL A 40 0.56 2.27 -4.52
C VAL A 40 -0.93 2.16 -4.85
N GLU A 41 -1.32 1.39 -5.86
CA GLU A 41 -2.73 1.08 -6.16
C GLU A 41 -3.38 0.31 -5.00
N GLU A 42 -2.65 -0.63 -4.39
CA GLU A 42 -3.11 -1.34 -3.18
C GLU A 42 -3.25 -0.40 -1.98
N MET A 43 -2.28 0.51 -1.79
CA MET A 43 -2.36 1.55 -0.75
C MET A 43 -3.58 2.44 -0.92
N ALA A 44 -3.89 2.88 -2.16
CA ALA A 44 -5.07 3.72 -2.42
C ALA A 44 -6.37 3.10 -1.89
N CYS A 45 -6.44 1.76 -1.84
CA CYS A 45 -7.60 1.01 -1.40
C CYS A 45 -7.50 0.53 0.06
N ALA A 46 -6.38 0.71 0.75
CA ALA A 46 -6.19 0.13 2.07
C ALA A 46 -6.94 0.91 3.17
N ILE A 47 -7.58 0.18 4.08
CA ILE A 47 -8.17 0.76 5.30
C ILE A 47 -7.10 1.07 6.34
N TYR A 48 -6.02 0.27 6.37
CA TYR A 48 -4.95 0.38 7.35
C TYR A 48 -3.61 0.45 6.64
N HIS A 49 -2.78 1.41 7.05
CA HIS A 49 -1.41 1.60 6.53
C HIS A 49 -0.37 1.30 7.60
N THR A 50 0.77 0.76 7.16
CA THR A 50 1.99 0.76 7.96
C THR A 50 2.57 2.18 7.97
N SER A 51 3.15 2.60 9.10
CA SER A 51 3.60 3.98 9.27
C SER A 51 4.92 4.30 8.58
N ALA A 52 5.72 3.28 8.31
CA ALA A 52 6.94 3.42 7.54
C ALA A 52 7.19 2.13 6.75
N HIS A 53 7.45 2.29 5.45
CA HIS A 53 7.92 1.24 4.57
C HIS A 53 9.16 1.75 3.84
N VAL A 54 10.33 1.19 4.15
CA VAL A 54 11.60 1.56 3.51
C VAL A 54 11.92 0.52 2.45
N ALA A 55 11.81 0.90 1.18
CA ALA A 55 12.20 0.07 0.03
C ALA A 55 13.34 0.74 -0.74
N ARG A 56 14.40 -0.03 -1.05
CA ARG A 56 15.48 0.43 -1.91
C ARG A 56 15.14 0.11 -3.37
N ILE A 57 15.09 1.12 -4.23
CA ILE A 57 14.66 0.99 -5.63
C ILE A 57 15.81 0.53 -6.57
N TYR A 58 17.05 0.41 -6.06
CA TYR A 58 18.21 -0.05 -6.82
C TYR A 58 19.12 -1.00 -6.02
N GLY A 59 19.39 -2.17 -6.60
CA GLY A 59 20.41 -3.13 -6.18
C GLY A 59 21.13 -3.70 -7.40
N SER A 60 22.46 -3.68 -7.38
CA SER A 60 23.31 -4.35 -8.36
C SER A 60 23.02 -5.86 -8.36
N SER A 61 23.00 -6.49 -9.54
CA SER A 61 22.78 -7.94 -9.71
C SER A 61 23.98 -8.80 -9.29
N ASN A 62 25.08 -8.20 -8.84
CA ASN A 62 26.27 -8.92 -8.40
C ASN A 62 26.12 -9.43 -6.96
N ALA A 63 26.15 -10.75 -6.79
CA ALA A 63 26.06 -11.45 -5.51
C ALA A 63 27.22 -11.16 -4.51
N GLY A 64 28.25 -10.40 -4.93
CA GLY A 64 29.37 -9.96 -4.09
C GLY A 64 29.22 -8.54 -3.52
N ASP A 65 28.19 -7.78 -3.92
CA ASP A 65 27.92 -6.48 -3.33
C ASP A 65 27.33 -6.67 -1.93
N SER A 66 27.90 -5.98 -0.94
CA SER A 66 27.51 -5.97 0.48
C SER A 66 26.09 -5.41 0.76
N LEU A 67 25.28 -5.26 -0.28
CA LEU A 67 23.93 -4.73 -0.27
C LEU A 67 22.92 -5.84 0.02
N GLN A 68 23.04 -6.47 1.19
CA GLN A 68 22.00 -7.33 1.72
C GLN A 68 20.87 -6.49 2.33
N LEU A 69 19.64 -7.00 2.17
CA LEU A 69 18.41 -6.31 2.48
C LEU A 69 18.12 -6.39 3.99
N HIS A 70 18.17 -5.26 4.69
CA HIS A 70 17.66 -5.14 6.06
C HIS A 70 16.62 -4.02 6.07
N GLY A 71 15.35 -4.41 6.11
CA GLY A 71 14.23 -3.48 6.29
C GLY A 71 13.68 -3.60 7.69
N ASN A 72 13.63 -2.49 8.43
CA ASN A 72 12.86 -2.40 9.67
C ASN A 72 11.48 -1.81 9.32
N VAL A 73 10.41 -2.53 9.64
CA VAL A 73 9.05 -2.00 9.52
C VAL A 73 8.65 -1.46 10.90
N CYS A 74 8.49 -0.14 11.00
CA CYS A 74 7.96 0.50 12.19
C CYS A 74 6.51 0.91 11.93
N ALA A 75 5.58 0.37 12.72
CA ALA A 75 4.17 0.72 12.68
C ALA A 75 3.82 1.54 13.94
N HIS A 76 3.42 2.78 13.73
CA HIS A 76 2.83 3.70 14.70
C HIS A 76 1.31 3.80 14.46
N ALA A 77 0.55 4.13 15.50
CA ALA A 77 -0.88 4.36 15.32
C ALA A 77 -1.08 5.69 14.58
N LEU A 78 -1.40 5.62 13.30
CA LEU A 78 -2.08 6.72 12.61
C LEU A 78 -3.52 6.73 13.15
N ASP A 79 -4.09 7.92 13.44
CA ASP A 79 -5.50 8.06 13.81
C ASP A 79 -6.39 7.90 12.56
N ILE A 80 -6.29 6.73 11.92
CA ILE A 80 -6.94 6.40 10.65
C ILE A 80 -8.45 6.31 10.81
N CYS A 81 -8.96 6.08 12.04
CA CYS A 81 -10.40 6.05 12.30
C CYS A 81 -11.09 7.40 11.98
N SER A 82 -10.34 8.51 12.03
CA SER A 82 -10.82 9.84 11.62
C SER A 82 -10.82 10.02 10.09
N VAL A 83 -9.81 9.47 9.40
CA VAL A 83 -9.50 9.73 7.98
C VAL A 83 -10.15 8.72 7.02
N ALA A 84 -10.28 7.45 7.38
CA ALA A 84 -10.78 6.37 6.50
C ALA A 84 -12.32 6.36 6.35
N LYS A 85 -12.97 7.52 6.31
CA LYS A 85 -14.41 7.60 6.01
C LYS A 85 -14.71 7.50 4.51
N LYS A 86 -13.71 7.69 3.65
CA LYS A 86 -13.87 7.71 2.19
C LYS A 86 -12.67 7.04 1.52
N LEU A 87 -12.94 6.06 0.66
CA LEU A 87 -11.95 5.41 -0.20
C LEU A 87 -12.32 5.65 -1.68
N PRO A 88 -11.33 5.72 -2.59
CA PRO A 88 -9.88 5.57 -2.33
C PRO A 88 -9.29 6.78 -1.61
N TRP A 89 -8.12 6.60 -0.98
CA TRP A 89 -7.31 7.72 -0.46
C TRP A 89 -7.01 8.71 -1.59
N SER A 90 -6.83 9.99 -1.31
CA SER A 90 -6.39 10.93 -2.35
C SER A 90 -4.91 10.73 -2.67
N PRO A 91 -4.44 11.13 -3.87
CA PRO A 91 -3.01 11.14 -4.16
C PRO A 91 -2.19 11.95 -3.16
N ALA A 92 -2.76 13.05 -2.64
CA ALA A 92 -2.11 13.88 -1.62
C ALA A 92 -1.89 13.10 -0.32
N ASP A 93 -2.93 12.41 0.16
CA ASP A 93 -2.82 11.60 1.39
C ASP A 93 -1.82 10.45 1.22
N LEU A 94 -1.78 9.81 0.04
CA LEU A 94 -0.77 8.79 -0.26
C LEU A 94 0.65 9.36 -0.27
N ASN A 95 0.85 10.56 -0.83
CA ASN A 95 2.15 11.22 -0.83
C ASN A 95 2.65 11.60 0.57
N ASP A 96 1.75 11.78 1.56
CA ASP A 96 2.16 11.98 2.95
C ASP A 96 2.69 10.70 3.61
N LEU A 97 2.37 9.53 3.03
CA LEU A 97 2.87 8.22 3.48
C LEU A 97 4.11 7.76 2.70
N ILE A 98 4.49 8.47 1.64
CA ILE A 98 5.55 8.07 0.71
C ILE A 98 6.66 9.11 0.72
N SER A 99 7.89 8.66 0.93
CA SER A 99 9.10 9.47 0.75
C SER A 99 10.13 8.66 -0.02
N ILE A 100 10.68 9.25 -1.08
CA ILE A 100 11.68 8.60 -1.92
C ILE A 100 13.02 9.30 -1.70
N VAL A 101 14.00 8.60 -1.17
CA VAL A 101 15.38 9.12 -1.07
C VAL A 101 16.17 8.61 -2.26
N PHE A 102 16.62 9.53 -3.11
CA PHE A 102 17.43 9.23 -4.28
C PHE A 102 18.88 9.65 -4.05
N VAL A 103 19.75 8.66 -3.88
CA VAL A 103 21.19 8.86 -3.63
C VAL A 103 21.93 8.87 -4.96
N SER A 104 22.34 10.05 -5.44
CA SER A 104 23.03 10.18 -6.72
C SER A 104 23.68 11.55 -6.90
N LYS A 105 24.80 11.60 -7.63
CA LYS A 105 25.46 12.85 -8.04
C LYS A 105 24.59 13.71 -8.98
N ALA A 106 23.58 13.12 -9.62
CA ALA A 106 22.71 13.79 -10.58
C ALA A 106 21.23 13.55 -10.23
N LYS A 107 20.41 14.60 -10.41
CA LYS A 107 18.95 14.51 -10.27
C LYS A 107 18.33 13.63 -11.34
N LEU A 108 17.21 12.98 -10.98
CA LEU A 108 16.40 12.20 -11.91
C LEU A 108 15.80 13.11 -12.99
N LYS A 109 15.91 12.69 -14.26
CA LYS A 109 15.17 13.33 -15.36
C LYS A 109 13.74 12.80 -15.38
N HIS A 110 12.82 13.51 -16.03
CA HIS A 110 11.44 13.04 -16.21
C HIS A 110 11.35 11.63 -16.81
N ASP A 111 12.22 11.30 -17.76
CA ASP A 111 12.25 9.95 -18.35
C ASP A 111 12.73 8.86 -17.38
N ASP A 112 13.54 9.22 -16.38
CA ASP A 112 13.94 8.28 -15.34
C ASP A 112 12.82 8.03 -14.33
N LEU A 113 11.97 9.02 -14.07
CA LEU A 113 10.79 8.85 -13.21
C LEU A 113 9.84 7.79 -13.78
N ARG A 114 9.73 7.68 -15.11
CA ARG A 114 8.92 6.63 -15.76
C ARG A 114 9.39 5.21 -15.46
N LYS A 115 10.63 5.04 -14.98
CA LYS A 115 11.18 3.74 -14.55
C LYS A 115 10.71 3.35 -13.15
N LEU A 116 10.11 4.27 -12.39
CA LEU A 116 9.53 4.02 -11.06
C LEU A 116 8.17 3.31 -11.18
N LYS A 117 8.14 2.20 -11.93
CA LYS A 117 6.93 1.40 -12.18
C LYS A 117 6.14 1.02 -10.93
N PRO A 118 6.76 0.71 -9.77
CA PRO A 118 5.99 0.45 -8.54
C PRO A 118 5.12 1.62 -8.08
N TYR A 119 5.37 2.84 -8.55
CA TYR A 119 4.64 4.05 -8.16
C TYR A 119 3.66 4.54 -9.22
N PHE A 120 3.47 3.76 -10.29
CA PHE A 120 2.41 4.02 -11.25
C PHE A 120 1.05 3.65 -10.65
N VAL A 121 0.05 4.42 -11.02
CA VAL A 121 -1.33 4.24 -10.60
C VAL A 121 -2.24 4.28 -11.82
N ARG A 122 -3.21 3.37 -11.83
CA ARG A 122 -4.23 3.26 -12.87
C ARG A 122 -5.60 3.39 -12.22
N ARG A 123 -6.34 4.42 -12.62
CA ARG A 123 -7.69 4.70 -12.13
C ARG A 123 -8.64 3.50 -12.27
N SER A 124 -8.56 2.76 -13.38
CA SER A 124 -9.38 1.56 -13.61
C SER A 124 -9.10 0.45 -12.61
N VAL A 125 -7.83 0.23 -12.27
CA VAL A 125 -7.38 -0.82 -11.34
C VAL A 125 -7.82 -0.50 -9.92
N ILE A 126 -7.62 0.75 -9.47
CA ILE A 126 -8.09 1.21 -8.14
C ILE A 126 -9.61 1.03 -8.03
N ARG A 127 -10.37 1.43 -9.06
CA ARG A 127 -11.82 1.24 -9.11
C ARG A 127 -12.21 -0.24 -8.96
N MET A 128 -11.55 -1.11 -9.73
CA MET A 128 -11.89 -2.53 -9.76
C MET A 128 -11.55 -3.22 -8.43
N LEU A 129 -10.36 -2.97 -7.89
CA LEU A 129 -9.94 -3.50 -6.59
C LEU A 129 -10.90 -3.05 -5.49
N LEU A 130 -11.20 -1.76 -5.39
CA LEU A 130 -12.04 -1.24 -4.31
C LEU A 130 -13.49 -1.75 -4.43
N SER A 131 -14.02 -1.83 -5.65
CA SER A 131 -15.35 -2.39 -5.88
C SER A 131 -15.42 -3.83 -5.39
N ASP A 132 -14.43 -4.65 -5.72
CA ASP A 132 -14.37 -6.04 -5.29
C ASP A 132 -14.19 -6.20 -3.77
N LEU A 133 -13.31 -5.40 -3.16
CA LEU A 133 -13.11 -5.40 -1.71
C LEU A 133 -14.41 -5.05 -0.97
N CYS A 134 -15.18 -4.08 -1.47
CA CYS A 134 -16.51 -3.74 -0.92
C CYS A 134 -17.51 -4.90 -1.03
N HIS A 135 -17.40 -5.76 -2.05
CA HIS A 135 -18.30 -6.92 -2.22
C HIS A 135 -17.88 -8.13 -1.38
N ARG A 136 -16.57 -8.42 -1.30
CA ARG A 136 -16.06 -9.68 -0.71
C ARG A 136 -15.50 -9.54 0.70
N ASN A 137 -14.98 -8.38 1.08
CA ASN A 137 -14.25 -8.21 2.33
C ASN A 137 -15.08 -7.46 3.39
N ARG A 138 -15.33 -8.14 4.52
CA ARG A 138 -16.10 -7.61 5.64
C ARG A 138 -15.52 -6.33 6.26
N LEU A 139 -14.21 -6.10 6.16
CA LEU A 139 -13.60 -4.86 6.64
C LEU A 139 -14.12 -3.63 5.89
N TYR A 140 -14.58 -3.81 4.65
CA TYR A 140 -15.10 -2.75 3.78
C TYR A 140 -16.63 -2.63 3.88
N THR A 141 -17.28 -3.45 4.74
CA THR A 141 -18.73 -3.38 4.97
C THR A 141 -19.08 -2.04 5.60
N GLY A 142 -19.79 -1.19 4.84
CA GLY A 142 -20.13 0.18 5.22
C GLY A 142 -19.55 1.25 4.29
N LEU A 143 -18.59 0.89 3.45
CA LEU A 143 -18.13 1.71 2.32
C LEU A 143 -19.06 1.48 1.13
N TYR A 144 -20.25 2.07 1.17
CA TYR A 144 -21.32 1.78 0.21
C TYR A 144 -21.04 2.27 -1.21
N THR A 145 -20.15 3.25 -1.40
CA THR A 145 -19.78 3.75 -2.72
C THR A 145 -18.31 4.15 -2.78
N VAL A 146 -17.60 3.69 -3.80
CA VAL A 146 -16.31 4.25 -4.23
C VAL A 146 -16.49 5.75 -4.43
N ASP A 147 -15.67 6.58 -3.78
CA ASP A 147 -15.73 8.03 -3.95
C ASP A 147 -15.18 8.40 -5.33
N ASN A 148 -16.08 8.67 -6.28
CA ASN A 148 -15.70 9.03 -7.64
C ASN A 148 -14.91 10.34 -7.69
N SER A 149 -15.12 11.27 -6.74
CA SER A 149 -14.39 12.54 -6.73
C SER A 149 -12.91 12.33 -6.40
N MET A 150 -12.59 11.41 -5.48
CA MET A 150 -11.21 11.02 -5.20
C MET A 150 -10.60 10.22 -6.34
N LEU A 151 -11.40 9.34 -6.95
CA LEU A 151 -10.95 8.50 -8.04
C LEU A 151 -10.61 9.30 -9.31
N GLU A 152 -11.26 10.44 -9.54
CA GLU A 152 -10.96 11.37 -10.64
C GLU A 152 -9.61 12.08 -10.49
N LEU A 153 -9.04 12.12 -9.29
CA LEU A 153 -7.70 12.67 -9.05
C LEU A 153 -6.59 11.75 -9.58
N TYR A 154 -6.92 10.48 -9.85
CA TYR A 154 -5.95 9.51 -10.37
C TYR A 154 -5.89 9.54 -11.90
N PRO A 155 -4.69 9.44 -12.49
CA PRO A 155 -4.53 9.31 -13.93
C PRO A 155 -5.02 7.93 -14.42
N ASP A 156 -5.27 7.82 -15.72
CA ASP A 156 -5.64 6.54 -16.32
C ASP A 156 -4.48 5.52 -16.25
N ASN A 157 -3.25 5.98 -16.45
CA ASN A 157 -2.03 5.19 -16.28
C ASN A 157 -0.80 6.11 -16.28
N ASP A 158 -0.38 6.58 -15.10
CA ASP A 158 0.84 7.37 -14.95
C ASP A 158 1.38 7.26 -13.53
N LEU A 159 2.49 7.95 -13.24
CA LEU A 159 3.00 8.13 -11.89
C LEU A 159 1.95 8.74 -10.96
N LEU A 160 2.02 8.38 -9.68
CA LEU A 160 1.23 9.02 -8.63
C LEU A 160 1.40 10.56 -8.71
N PRO A 161 0.31 11.32 -8.92
CA PRO A 161 0.39 12.77 -8.96
C PRO A 161 0.99 13.32 -7.65
N GLY A 162 1.95 14.24 -7.73
CA GLY A 162 2.59 14.84 -6.55
C GLY A 162 3.79 14.04 -5.99
N LEU A 163 4.16 12.91 -6.61
CA LEU A 163 5.25 12.07 -6.13
C LEU A 163 6.64 12.70 -6.34
N GLN A 164 6.81 13.45 -7.43
CA GLN A 164 8.10 14.05 -7.78
C GLN A 164 8.57 15.03 -6.70
N GLU A 165 7.63 15.74 -6.09
CA GLU A 165 7.84 16.68 -4.99
C GLU A 165 8.26 15.98 -3.69
N ARG A 166 8.03 14.66 -3.57
CA ARG A 166 8.42 13.81 -2.43
C ARG A 166 9.78 13.15 -2.59
N ILE A 167 10.51 13.44 -3.69
CA ILE A 167 11.85 12.93 -3.91
C ILE A 167 12.88 13.82 -3.20
N VAL A 168 13.56 13.26 -2.21
CA VAL A 168 14.70 13.86 -1.53
C VAL A 168 15.98 13.42 -2.23
N TYR A 169 16.82 14.37 -2.61
CA TYR A 169 18.12 14.11 -3.23
C TYR A 169 19.24 14.20 -2.20
N ASP A 170 20.06 13.16 -2.12
CA ASP A 170 21.25 13.06 -1.26
C ASP A 170 22.49 12.66 -2.09
#